data_AF-A0A849WPV0-F1
#
_entry.id   AF-A0A849WPV0-F1
#
_cell.length_a   1.000
_cell.length_b   1.000
_cell.length_c   1.000
_cell.angle_alpha   90.00
_cell.angle_beta   90.00
_cell.angle_gamma   90.00
#
_symmetry.space_group_name_H-M   'P 1'
#
loop_
_entity.id
_entity.type
_entity.pdbx_description
1 polymer ?
#
loop_
_entity_poly.entity_id
_entity_poly.type
_entity_poly.pdbx_seq_one_letter_code
_entity_poly.pdbx_strand_id
1 'polypeptide(L)'
;MINDGMTVKGKSLKDHLEAKKHNKAVHFLYELVEIDKKHTISEQLIRSLQHLIIKEIEDSDAGRYRQGNVLITGSSHKPPDAFKIPKLMEDLTVWIKNKSG
;
A
#
# COMPACT_ATOMS: atom_id res chain seq x y z
N MET A 1 -9.92 3.24 33.74
CA MET A 1 -9.97 1.77 33.58
C MET A 1 -10.45 1.46 32.18
N ILE A 2 -9.56 0.96 31.31
CA ILE A 2 -9.95 0.21 30.11
C ILE A 2 -8.96 -0.95 30.03
N ASN A 3 -9.54 -2.15 29.91
CA ASN A 3 -8.97 -3.44 30.27
C ASN A 3 -7.79 -3.84 29.36
N ASP A 4 -6.74 -4.35 29.99
CA ASP A 4 -5.64 -5.06 29.35
C ASP A 4 -6.17 -6.23 28.51
N GLY A 5 -6.10 -6.08 27.19
CA GLY A 5 -6.31 -7.16 26.23
C GLY A 5 -5.09 -8.07 26.17
N MET A 6 -4.76 -8.75 27.27
CA MET A 6 -3.83 -9.87 27.27
C MET A 6 -4.46 -11.05 26.53
N THR A 7 -3.96 -11.39 25.34
CA THR A 7 -4.10 -12.75 24.79
C THR A 7 -2.78 -13.24 24.17
N VAL A 8 -2.19 -14.24 24.86
CA VAL A 8 -1.20 -15.26 24.47
C VAL A 8 0.00 -14.84 23.59
N LYS A 9 1.18 -14.79 24.25
CA LYS A 9 2.54 -14.73 23.67
C LYS A 9 2.98 -13.42 22.99
N GLY A 10 2.85 -12.29 23.70
CA GLY A 10 3.75 -11.13 23.53
C GLY A 10 3.77 -10.43 22.16
N LYS A 11 2.84 -10.76 21.26
CA LYS A 11 2.60 -10.03 20.00
C LYS A 11 1.34 -9.22 20.16
N SER A 12 1.38 -7.95 19.78
CA SER A 12 0.25 -7.04 19.89
C SER A 12 -0.93 -7.59 19.08
N LEU A 13 -2.17 -7.37 19.54
CA LEU A 13 -3.38 -7.60 18.73
C LEU A 13 -3.27 -6.90 17.36
N LYS A 14 -2.53 -5.79 17.31
CA LYS A 14 -2.16 -5.06 16.10
C LYS A 14 -1.31 -5.91 15.13
N ASP A 15 -0.31 -6.62 15.63
CA ASP A 15 0.55 -7.51 14.84
C ASP A 15 -0.26 -8.71 14.29
N HIS A 16 -1.21 -9.21 15.08
CA HIS A 16 -2.09 -10.31 14.67
C HIS A 16 -3.07 -9.87 13.57
N LEU A 17 -3.59 -8.65 13.68
CA LEU A 17 -4.40 -8.02 12.64
C LEU A 17 -3.56 -7.72 11.40
N GLU A 18 -2.32 -7.23 11.52
CA GLU A 18 -1.39 -7.02 10.40
C GLU A 18 -1.10 -8.31 9.64
N ALA A 19 -0.90 -9.44 10.32
CA ALA A 19 -0.66 -10.75 9.67
C ALA A 19 -1.87 -11.25 8.86
N LYS A 20 -3.10 -11.04 9.36
CA LYS A 20 -4.33 -11.39 8.63
C LYS A 20 -4.61 -10.42 7.46
N LYS A 21 -4.23 -9.16 7.60
CA LYS A 21 -4.38 -8.10 6.58
C LYS A 21 -3.46 -8.32 5.37
N HIS A 22 -2.19 -8.64 5.62
CA HIS A 22 -1.24 -8.92 4.55
C HIS A 22 -1.72 -10.08 3.68
N ASN A 23 -2.35 -11.11 4.27
CA ASN A 23 -2.92 -12.23 3.51
C ASN A 23 -3.97 -11.79 2.47
N LYS A 24 -4.86 -10.84 2.76
CA LYS A 24 -5.85 -10.37 1.76
C LYS A 24 -5.20 -9.64 0.59
N ALA A 25 -4.26 -8.74 0.88
CA ALA A 25 -3.55 -7.98 -0.16
C ALA A 25 -2.66 -8.89 -1.01
N VAL A 26 -2.00 -9.86 -0.37
CA VAL A 26 -1.20 -10.89 -1.03
C VAL A 26 -2.09 -11.82 -1.86
N HIS A 27 -3.26 -12.25 -1.36
CA HIS A 27 -4.21 -13.03 -2.16
C HIS A 27 -4.73 -12.23 -3.37
N PHE A 28 -5.07 -10.95 -3.20
CA PHE A 28 -5.44 -10.09 -4.32
C PHE A 28 -4.31 -9.95 -5.35
N LEU A 29 -3.05 -9.84 -4.88
CA LEU A 29 -1.88 -9.82 -5.77
C LEU A 29 -1.72 -11.16 -6.51
N TYR A 30 -1.89 -12.29 -5.83
CA TYR A 30 -1.85 -13.61 -6.47
C TYR A 30 -2.99 -13.77 -7.48
N GLU A 31 -4.22 -13.39 -7.15
CA GLU A 31 -5.34 -13.39 -8.11
C GLU A 31 -5.05 -12.53 -9.34
N LEU A 32 -4.44 -11.35 -9.15
CA LEU A 32 -4.04 -10.47 -10.25
C LEU A 32 -2.94 -11.07 -11.15
N VAL A 33 -2.06 -11.91 -10.60
CA VAL A 33 -0.91 -12.50 -11.32
C VAL A 33 -1.25 -13.87 -11.92
N GLU A 34 -2.10 -14.66 -11.26
CA GLU A 34 -2.50 -16.00 -11.69
C GLU A 34 -3.53 -15.97 -12.83
N ILE A 35 -4.37 -14.93 -12.89
CA ILE A 35 -5.17 -14.68 -14.08
C ILE A 35 -4.17 -14.22 -15.15
N ASP A 36 -3.85 -15.09 -16.11
CA ASP A 36 -2.92 -14.99 -17.26
C ASP A 36 -3.16 -13.79 -18.21
N LYS A 37 -3.38 -12.63 -17.61
CA LYS A 37 -3.59 -11.34 -18.23
C LYS A 37 -2.28 -10.62 -18.09
N LYS A 38 -1.78 -10.11 -19.22
CA LYS A 38 -0.77 -9.05 -19.26
C LYS A 38 -1.35 -7.80 -18.57
N HIS A 39 -1.49 -7.83 -17.25
CA HIS A 39 -2.04 -6.72 -16.50
C HIS A 39 -1.05 -5.57 -16.59
N THR A 40 -1.47 -4.54 -17.32
CA THR A 40 -0.71 -3.31 -17.43
C THR A 40 -0.72 -2.65 -16.05
N ILE A 41 0.46 -2.46 -15.48
CA ILE A 41 0.60 -1.70 -14.24
C ILE A 41 0.05 -0.30 -14.50
N SER A 42 -1.04 0.03 -13.81
CA SER A 42 -1.74 1.30 -13.92
C SER A 42 -1.80 1.99 -12.57
N GLU A 43 -1.98 3.30 -12.59
CA GLU A 43 -2.12 4.08 -11.36
C GLU A 43 -3.30 3.58 -10.52
N GLN A 44 -4.43 3.27 -11.18
CA GLN A 44 -5.61 2.72 -10.55
C GLN A 44 -5.30 1.39 -9.86
N LEU A 45 -4.55 0.50 -10.49
CA LEU A 45 -4.17 -0.79 -9.90
C LEU A 45 -3.34 -0.59 -8.62
N ILE A 46 -2.35 0.30 -8.68
CA ILE A 46 -1.48 0.62 -7.54
C ILE A 46 -2.31 1.17 -6.38
N ARG A 47 -3.22 2.10 -6.66
CA ARG A 47 -4.10 2.72 -5.64
C ARG A 47 -5.10 1.73 -5.07
N SER A 48 -5.68 0.84 -5.89
CA SER A 48 -6.56 -0.23 -5.43
C SER A 48 -5.85 -1.20 -4.49
N LEU A 49 -4.61 -1.59 -4.81
CA LEU A 49 -3.81 -2.45 -3.94
C LEU A 49 -3.54 -1.76 -2.60
N GLN A 50 -3.13 -0.49 -2.61
CA GLN A 50 -2.89 0.25 -1.35
C GLN A 50 -4.18 0.45 -0.55
N HIS A 51 -5.33 0.66 -1.20
CA HIS A 51 -6.62 0.71 -0.53
C HIS A 51 -6.91 -0.59 0.23
N LEU A 52 -6.72 -1.76 -0.40
CA LEU A 52 -6.95 -3.05 0.24
C LEU A 52 -6.07 -3.29 1.48
N ILE A 53 -4.83 -2.79 1.45
CA ILE A 53 -3.89 -2.91 2.57
C ILE A 53 -4.29 -1.98 3.73
N ILE A 54 -4.70 -0.75 3.42
CA ILE A 54 -4.83 0.34 4.40
C ILE A 54 -6.26 0.54 4.93
N LYS A 55 -7.30 0.14 4.19
CA LYS A 55 -8.71 0.36 4.54
C LYS A 55 -9.08 -0.07 5.97
N GLU A 56 -8.57 -1.21 6.42
CA GLU A 56 -8.86 -1.74 7.76
C GLU A 56 -7.98 -1.14 8.87
N ILE A 57 -7.13 -0.15 8.54
CA ILE A 57 -6.26 0.58 9.46
C ILE A 57 -6.71 2.05 9.53
N GLU A 58 -6.82 2.69 8.37
CA GLU A 58 -7.12 4.10 8.23
C GLU A 58 -7.84 4.32 6.88
N ASP A 59 -9.16 4.20 6.87
CA ASP A 59 -9.97 4.29 5.65
C ASP A 59 -9.88 5.66 4.98
N SER A 60 -9.61 6.71 5.76
CA SER A 60 -9.52 8.09 5.27
C SER A 60 -8.42 8.31 4.22
N ASP A 61 -7.32 7.56 4.32
CA ASP A 61 -6.16 7.60 3.42
C ASP A 61 -6.09 6.40 2.45
N ALA A 62 -7.04 5.47 2.53
CA ALA A 62 -7.04 4.25 1.73
C ALA A 62 -7.30 4.57 0.24
N GLY A 63 -6.34 4.21 -0.61
CA GLY A 63 -6.36 4.49 -2.05
C GLY A 63 -5.93 5.90 -2.43
N ARG A 64 -5.43 6.72 -1.50
CA ARG A 64 -5.12 8.14 -1.73
C ARG A 64 -3.61 8.41 -1.71
N TYR A 65 -3.19 9.41 -2.48
CA TYR A 65 -1.86 9.97 -2.30
C TYR A 65 -1.81 10.81 -1.03
N ARG A 66 -0.66 10.73 -0.36
CA ARG A 66 -0.38 11.57 0.81
C ARG A 66 -0.50 13.05 0.45
N GLN A 67 -1.10 13.80 1.36
CA GLN A 67 -1.26 15.25 1.24
C GLN A 67 -0.09 16.01 1.89
N GLY A 68 0.67 15.32 2.76
CA GLY A 68 1.79 15.89 3.49
C GLY A 68 3.16 15.38 3.04
N ASN A 69 4.18 16.22 3.24
CA ASN A 69 5.56 15.79 3.13
C ASN A 69 5.94 14.89 4.30
N VAL A 70 6.72 13.83 4.03
CA VAL A 70 7.14 12.86 5.05
C VAL A 70 8.66 12.74 5.05
N LEU A 71 9.21 12.41 6.20
CA LEU A 71 10.60 12.02 6.37
C LEU A 71 10.63 10.54 6.77
N ILE A 72 11.56 9.78 6.20
CA ILE A 72 11.78 8.38 6.58
C ILE A 72 12.89 8.37 7.63
N THR A 73 12.52 8.12 8.88
CA THR A 73 13.47 8.07 10.00
C THR A 73 14.58 7.06 9.72
N GLY A 74 15.83 7.48 9.87
CA GLY A 74 17.00 6.63 9.64
C GLY A 74 17.42 6.50 8.17
N SER A 75 16.75 7.17 7.23
CA SER A 75 17.14 7.22 5.82
C SER A 75 17.58 8.61 5.40
N SER A 76 18.62 8.70 4.57
CA SER A 76 19.00 9.95 3.90
C SER A 76 18.11 10.25 2.69
N HIS A 77 17.29 9.28 2.26
CA HIS A 77 16.36 9.48 1.15
C HIS A 77 15.24 10.45 1.56
N LYS A 78 15.07 11.50 0.78
CA LYS A 78 13.95 12.43 0.89
C LYS A 78 12.91 12.10 -0.18
N PRO A 79 11.71 11.62 0.21
CA PRO A 79 10.63 11.38 -0.73
C PRO A 79 10.22 12.67 -1.47
N PRO A 80 9.61 12.55 -2.67
CA PRO A 80 9.10 13.70 -3.42
C PRO A 80 8.12 14.55 -2.63
N ASP A 81 7.90 15.80 -3.03
CA ASP A 81 6.85 16.60 -2.41
C ASP A 81 5.46 16.02 -2.71
N ALA A 82 4.54 16.07 -1.75
CA ALA A 82 3.20 15.48 -1.85
C ALA A 82 2.45 15.89 -3.13
N PHE A 83 2.49 17.18 -3.47
CA PHE A 83 1.83 17.73 -4.66
C PHE A 83 2.42 17.23 -5.98
N LYS A 84 3.65 16.70 -5.98
CA LYS A 84 4.29 16.14 -7.18
C LYS A 84 3.94 14.68 -7.41
N ILE A 85 3.44 13.97 -6.39
CA ILE A 85 3.22 12.53 -6.45
C ILE A 85 2.27 12.12 -7.58
N PRO A 86 1.10 12.77 -7.80
CA PRO A 86 0.21 12.36 -8.88
C PRO A 86 0.91 12.37 -10.23
N LYS A 87 1.66 13.43 -10.53
CA LYS A 87 2.40 13.55 -11.79
C LYS A 87 3.51 12.50 -11.92
N LEU A 88 4.27 12.28 -10.86
CA LEU A 88 5.34 11.27 -10.86
C LEU A 88 4.81 9.84 -11.02
N MET A 89 3.62 9.56 -10.50
CA MET A 89 2.98 8.25 -10.66
C MET A 89 2.42 8.06 -12.07
N GLU A 90 1.86 9.11 -12.68
CA GLU A 90 1.53 9.10 -14.10
C GLU A 90 2.77 8.76 -14.94
N ASP A 91 3.87 9.50 -14.74
CA ASP A 91 5.13 9.30 -15.46
C ASP A 91 5.70 7.89 -15.25
N LEU A 92 5.59 7.35 -14.03
CA LEU A 92 5.97 5.96 -13.73
C LEU A 92 5.15 4.97 -14.55
N THR A 93 3.84 5.13 -14.64
CA THR A 93 2.99 4.19 -15.40
C THR A 93 3.28 4.23 -16.90
N VAL A 94 3.60 5.42 -17.44
CA VAL A 94 4.05 5.58 -18.82
C VAL A 94 5.38 4.86 -19.04
N TRP A 95 6.34 5.07 -18.14
CA TRP A 95 7.66 4.42 -18.21
C TRP A 95 7.55 2.89 -18.18
N ILE A 96 6.71 2.33 -17.31
CA ILE A 96 6.48 0.88 -17.22
C ILE A 96 5.91 0.35 -18.54
N LYS A 97 4.86 1.00 -19.08
CA LYS A 97 4.26 0.60 -20.35
C LYS A 97 5.27 0.57 -21.49
N ASN A 98 6.16 1.56 -21.56
CA ASN A 98 7.19 1.63 -22.59
C ASN A 98 8.31 0.59 -22.43
N LYS A 99 8.51 0.04 -21.22
CA LYS A 99 9.48 -1.03 -20.91
C LYS A 99 8.94 -2.44 -21.14
N SER A 100 7.61 -2.59 -21.10
CA SER A 100 6.92 -3.88 -21.28
C SER A 100 6.48 -4.15 -22.72
N GLY A 101 6.80 -3.22 -23.65
CA GLY A 101 6.57 -3.35 -25.09
C GLY A 101 7.81 -3.84 -25.84
#